data_AF-A0AAW4HRH0-F1
#
_entry.id   AF-A0AAW4HRH0-F1
#
_cell.length_a   1.000
_cell.length_b   1.000
_cell.length_c   1.000
_cell.angle_alpha   90.00
_cell.angle_beta   90.00
_cell.angle_gamma   90.00
#
_symmetry.space_group_name_H-M   'P 1'
#
loop_
_entity.id
_entity.type
_entity.pdbx_description
1 polymer ?
#
loop_
_entity_poly.entity_id
_entity_poly.type
_entity_poly.pdbx_seq_one_letter_code
_entity_poly.pdbx_strand_id
1 'polypeptide(L)'
;MMACVHDFGIIDDFTSQKNYEDYTPEKYHCISVDDDIISSLNQNLSIMKTYFHTVKNQKYGLAYCGITIIPPESLAIFYETVTSSKFFRKSDELNELASKIVQAAAEQKYMIHYGV
;
A
#
# COMPACT_ATOMS: atom_id res chain seq x y z
N MET A 1 -0.68 22.30 10.41
CA MET A 1 0.32 21.24 10.14
C MET A 1 -0.32 20.38 9.07
N MET A 2 0.25 20.26 7.87
CA MET A 2 -0.26 19.31 6.89
C MET A 2 0.03 17.92 7.44
N ALA A 3 -1.00 17.08 7.55
CA ALA A 3 -0.80 15.67 7.91
C ALA A 3 0.09 15.03 6.83
N CYS A 4 1.15 14.34 7.24
CA CYS A 4 1.90 13.48 6.35
C CYS A 4 1.08 12.21 6.16
N VAL A 5 0.74 11.88 4.91
CA VAL A 5 -0.13 10.76 4.59
C VAL A 5 0.52 9.86 3.56
N HIS A 6 0.22 8.58 3.67
CA HIS A 6 0.52 7.57 2.67
C HIS A 6 -0.74 7.29 1.86
N ASP A 7 -0.61 7.22 0.53
CA ASP A 7 -1.75 6.92 -0.35
C ASP A 7 -1.69 5.50 -0.88
N PHE A 8 -2.83 4.81 -0.85
CA PHE A 8 -2.97 3.43 -1.31
C PHE A 8 -4.07 3.29 -2.34
N GLY A 9 -3.73 2.77 -3.52
CA GLY A 9 -4.66 2.59 -4.64
C GLY A 9 -4.56 1.21 -5.28
N ILE A 10 -5.43 0.97 -6.26
CA ILE A 10 -5.44 -0.28 -7.04
C ILE A 10 -5.00 0.04 -8.47
N ILE A 11 -4.13 -0.79 -9.03
CA ILE A 11 -3.68 -0.69 -10.41
C ILE A 11 -4.65 -1.50 -11.28
N ASP A 12 -5.52 -0.82 -12.02
CA ASP A 12 -6.54 -1.48 -12.85
C ASP A 12 -5.97 -2.25 -14.03
N ASP A 13 -4.99 -1.65 -14.73
CA ASP A 13 -4.30 -2.26 -15.86
C ASP A 13 -2.80 -2.34 -15.56
N PHE A 14 -2.41 -3.46 -14.96
CA PHE A 14 -1.03 -3.70 -14.55
C PHE A 14 -0.19 -4.21 -15.72
N THR A 15 0.96 -3.57 -15.96
CA THR A 15 1.96 -4.05 -16.91
C THR A 15 3.35 -4.09 -16.28
N SER A 16 4.08 -5.18 -16.50
CA SER A 16 5.42 -5.40 -15.93
C SER A 16 6.52 -4.55 -16.57
N GLN A 17 6.21 -3.86 -17.68
CA GLN A 17 7.15 -2.98 -18.38
C GLN A 17 7.11 -1.54 -17.87
N LYS A 18 6.09 -1.18 -17.08
CA LYS A 18 5.88 0.19 -16.63
C LYS A 18 6.81 0.58 -15.48
N ASN A 19 7.33 1.80 -15.56
CA ASN A 19 7.94 2.50 -14.43
C ASN A 19 6.90 3.47 -13.85
N TYR A 20 6.77 3.43 -12.53
CA TYR A 20 5.86 4.27 -11.75
C TYR A 20 6.72 5.33 -11.07
N GLU A 21 6.71 6.54 -11.61
CA GLU A 21 7.52 7.68 -11.14
C GLU A 21 6.65 8.86 -10.71
N ASP A 22 5.49 9.03 -11.35
CA ASP A 22 4.58 10.14 -11.06
C ASP A 22 3.66 9.85 -9.87
N TYR A 23 3.58 10.83 -8.97
CA TYR A 23 2.54 10.90 -7.95
C TYR A 23 1.20 11.24 -8.59
N THR A 24 0.36 10.23 -8.80
CA THR A 24 -0.94 10.34 -9.48
C THR A 24 -2.02 9.56 -8.71
N PRO A 25 -2.29 9.90 -7.44
CA PRO A 25 -3.18 9.12 -6.55
C PRO A 25 -4.61 9.01 -7.10
N GLU A 26 -5.12 10.05 -7.76
CA GLU A 26 -6.46 10.05 -8.36
C GLU A 26 -6.63 8.95 -9.42
N LYS A 27 -5.57 8.66 -10.19
CA LYS A 27 -5.59 7.62 -11.23
C LYS A 27 -5.85 6.22 -10.67
N TYR A 28 -5.43 5.98 -9.44
CA TYR A 28 -5.52 4.67 -8.80
C TYR A 28 -6.61 4.62 -7.72
N HIS A 29 -7.47 5.66 -7.70
CA HIS A 29 -8.53 5.84 -6.72
C HIS A 29 -8.01 5.68 -5.28
N CYS A 30 -6.89 6.31 -4.98
CA CYS A 30 -6.21 6.13 -3.71
C CYS A 30 -7.07 6.56 -2.52
N ILE A 31 -6.85 5.88 -1.39
CA ILE A 31 -7.26 6.30 -0.05
C ILE A 31 -6.01 6.70 0.72
N SER A 32 -6.15 7.63 1.66
CA SER A 32 -5.02 8.16 2.43
C SER A 32 -5.03 7.60 3.86
N VAL A 33 -3.85 7.32 4.40
CA VAL A 33 -3.66 6.86 5.78
C VAL A 33 -2.55 7.70 6.41
N ASP A 34 -2.76 8.15 7.65
CA ASP A 34 -1.80 8.95 8.40
C ASP A 34 -0.45 8.22 8.58
N ASP A 35 0.65 8.93 8.40
CA ASP A 35 2.01 8.40 8.53
C ASP A 35 2.27 7.77 9.90
N ASP A 36 1.78 8.35 11.00
CA ASP A 36 1.99 7.77 12.32
C ASP A 36 1.39 6.35 12.42
N ILE A 37 0.28 6.12 11.71
CA ILE A 37 -0.36 4.80 11.61
C ILE A 37 0.52 3.85 10.80
N ILE A 38 0.95 4.23 9.59
CA ILE A 38 1.76 3.37 8.71
C ILE A 38 3.13 3.08 9.33
N SER A 39 3.78 4.08 9.89
CA SER A 39 5.03 3.98 10.62
C SER A 39 4.94 2.99 11.80
N SER A 40 3.78 2.89 12.45
CA SER A 40 3.56 1.89 13.51
C SER A 40 3.48 0.43 13.00
N LEU A 41 3.18 0.22 11.72
CA LEU A 41 3.08 -1.10 11.09
C LEU A 41 4.36 -1.53 10.37
N ASN A 42 5.30 -0.60 10.16
CA ASN A 42 6.44 -0.78 9.27
C ASN A 42 7.32 -1.99 9.60
N GLN A 43 7.52 -2.29 10.89
CA GLN A 43 8.28 -3.47 11.31
C GLN A 43 7.63 -4.77 10.85
N ASN A 44 6.29 -4.89 10.95
CA ASN A 44 5.55 -6.08 10.54
C ASN A 44 5.50 -6.21 9.01
N LEU A 45 5.48 -5.09 8.29
CA LEU A 45 5.51 -5.05 6.83
C LEU A 45 6.89 -5.39 6.24
N SER A 46 7.96 -5.39 7.04
CA SER A 46 9.34 -5.56 6.54
C SER A 46 9.61 -6.90 5.82
N ILE A 47 8.75 -7.90 6.01
CA ILE A 47 8.83 -9.20 5.32
C ILE A 47 7.93 -9.29 4.08
N MET A 48 7.06 -8.29 3.86
CA MET A 48 6.11 -8.27 2.77
C MET A 48 6.86 -7.99 1.46
N LYS A 49 6.86 -8.94 0.52
CA LYS A 49 7.50 -8.77 -0.79
C LYS A 49 6.82 -7.63 -1.56
N THR A 50 7.60 -6.68 -2.06
CA THR A 50 7.11 -5.54 -2.83
C THR A 50 8.09 -5.17 -3.93
N TYR A 51 7.77 -4.12 -4.69
CA TYR A 51 8.65 -3.57 -5.71
C TYR A 51 8.67 -2.06 -5.65
N PHE A 52 9.82 -1.41 -5.79
CA PHE A 52 9.90 0.05 -5.76
C PHE A 52 10.02 0.61 -7.17
N HIS A 53 9.09 1.48 -7.56
CA HIS A 53 8.93 2.09 -8.89
C HIS A 53 8.72 1.13 -10.08
N THR A 54 9.27 -0.08 -10.06
CA THR A 54 9.18 -1.06 -11.15
C THR A 54 9.30 -2.47 -10.61
N VAL A 55 8.61 -3.43 -11.22
CA VAL A 55 8.68 -4.85 -10.79
C VAL A 55 10.04 -5.52 -11.03
N LYS A 56 10.96 -4.85 -11.72
CA LYS A 56 12.37 -5.28 -11.81
C LYS A 56 13.15 -4.99 -10.52
N ASN A 57 12.66 -4.09 -9.69
CA ASN A 57 13.31 -3.67 -8.45
C ASN A 57 12.57 -4.27 -7.24
N GLN A 58 12.76 -5.57 -7.03
CA GLN A 58 12.18 -6.28 -5.90
C GLN A 58 12.78 -5.77 -4.57
N LYS A 59 11.89 -5.48 -3.63
CA LYS A 59 12.17 -5.03 -2.27
C LYS A 59 11.20 -5.70 -1.30
N TYR A 60 11.21 -5.23 -0.05
CA TYR A 60 10.27 -5.63 0.97
C TYR A 60 9.75 -4.41 1.72
N GLY A 61 8.55 -4.53 2.29
CA GLY A 61 7.87 -3.44 2.99
C GLY A 61 7.47 -2.29 2.08
N LEU A 62 7.24 -1.13 2.69
CA LEU A 62 6.82 0.09 2.01
C LEU A 62 7.99 1.07 1.94
N ALA A 63 8.18 1.70 0.78
CA ALA A 63 9.12 2.81 0.64
C ALA A 63 8.58 4.01 1.41
N TYR A 64 9.27 4.46 2.46
CA TYR A 64 8.84 5.63 3.23
C TYR A 64 8.76 6.89 2.36
N CYS A 65 9.79 7.14 1.55
CA CYS A 65 9.75 8.11 0.45
C CYS A 65 9.80 7.37 -0.89
N GLY A 66 8.76 7.55 -1.71
CA GLY A 66 8.71 6.99 -3.07
C GLY A 66 7.50 6.09 -3.33
N ILE A 67 7.59 5.30 -4.40
CA ILE A 67 6.46 4.51 -4.91
C ILE A 67 6.71 3.03 -4.67
N THR A 68 5.74 2.37 -4.05
CA THR A 68 5.74 0.92 -3.84
C THR A 68 4.62 0.28 -4.65
N ILE A 69 4.93 -0.82 -5.31
CA ILE A 69 3.98 -1.70 -5.98
C ILE A 69 3.85 -2.95 -5.11
N ILE A 70 2.63 -3.26 -4.71
CA ILE A 70 2.31 -4.38 -3.83
C ILE A 70 1.63 -5.45 -4.68
N PRO A 71 2.26 -6.63 -4.87
CA PRO A 71 1.72 -7.65 -5.74
C PRO A 71 0.59 -8.45 -5.06
N PRO A 72 -0.30 -9.12 -5.82
CA PRO A 72 -1.42 -9.88 -5.27
C PRO A 72 -0.99 -10.92 -4.22
N GLU A 73 0.14 -11.59 -4.40
CA GLU A 73 0.64 -12.58 -3.45
C GLU A 73 1.01 -12.01 -2.07
N SER A 74 1.23 -10.69 -1.98
CA SER A 74 1.59 -10.02 -0.73
C SER A 74 0.39 -9.44 0.01
N LEU A 75 -0.79 -9.39 -0.61
CA LEU A 75 -1.98 -8.77 -0.03
C LEU A 75 -2.50 -9.49 1.22
N ALA A 76 -2.28 -10.80 1.34
CA ALA A 76 -2.63 -11.55 2.54
C ALA A 76 -1.84 -11.07 3.76
N ILE A 77 -0.51 -10.96 3.64
CA ILE A 77 0.37 -10.45 4.70
C ILE A 77 0.03 -8.99 5.00
N PHE A 78 -0.28 -8.20 3.97
CA PHE A 78 -0.66 -6.80 4.16
C PHE A 78 -1.94 -6.68 4.99
N TYR A 79 -2.99 -7.41 4.60
CA TYR A 79 -4.27 -7.44 5.29
C TYR A 79 -4.13 -7.90 6.75
N GLU A 80 -3.39 -8.99 6.98
CA GLU A 80 -3.13 -9.49 8.34
C GLU A 80 -2.42 -8.45 9.19
N THR A 81 -1.43 -7.75 8.64
CA THR A 81 -0.69 -6.70 9.35
C THR A 81 -1.60 -5.52 9.72
N VAL A 82 -2.43 -5.06 8.78
CA VAL A 82 -3.39 -3.96 8.98
C VAL A 82 -4.44 -4.33 10.03
N THR A 83 -5.05 -5.51 9.92
CA THR A 83 -6.14 -5.95 10.79
C THR A 83 -5.67 -6.38 12.19
N SER A 84 -4.42 -6.81 12.32
CA SER A 84 -3.81 -7.13 13.62
C SER A 84 -3.37 -5.88 14.39
N SER A 85 -3.45 -4.70 13.80
CA SER A 85 -3.15 -3.44 14.49
C SER A 85 -4.09 -3.23 15.67
N LYS A 86 -3.53 -2.85 16.83
CA LYS A 86 -4.31 -2.47 18.01
C LYS A 86 -5.25 -1.27 17.76
N PHE A 87 -4.95 -0.49 16.73
CA PHE A 87 -5.74 0.68 16.33
C PHE A 87 -6.85 0.35 15.34
N PHE A 88 -6.85 -0.84 14.74
CA PHE A 88 -7.74 -1.23 13.65
C PHE A 88 -9.23 -0.95 13.96
N ARG A 89 -9.71 -1.36 15.13
CA ARG A 89 -11.12 -1.17 15.54
C ARG A 89 -11.54 0.29 15.77
N LYS A 90 -10.59 1.22 15.83
CA LYS A 90 -10.81 2.65 16.15
C LYS A 90 -10.38 3.60 15.04
N SER A 91 -9.82 3.06 13.95
CA SER A 91 -9.26 3.85 12.86
C SER A 91 -10.07 3.58 11.60
N ASP A 92 -10.84 4.57 11.17
CA ASP A 92 -11.61 4.48 9.93
C ASP A 92 -10.66 4.31 8.73
N GLU A 93 -9.50 4.96 8.75
CA GLU A 93 -8.45 4.84 7.74
C GLU A 93 -7.93 3.40 7.60
N LEU A 94 -7.68 2.69 8.72
CA LEU A 94 -7.26 1.29 8.67
C LEU A 94 -8.38 0.37 8.18
N ASN A 95 -9.64 0.66 8.51
CA ASN A 95 -10.78 -0.10 7.99
C ASN A 95 -10.93 0.10 6.48
N GLU A 96 -10.76 1.33 6.00
CA GLU A 96 -10.79 1.66 4.58
C GLU A 96 -9.63 1.00 3.82
N LEU A 97 -8.41 1.06 4.38
CA LEU A 97 -7.25 0.37 3.83
C LEU A 97 -7.48 -1.15 3.75
N ALA A 98 -8.00 -1.77 4.80
CA ALA A 98 -8.33 -3.20 4.80
C ALA A 98 -9.38 -3.54 3.73
N SER A 99 -10.41 -2.70 3.57
CA SER A 99 -11.41 -2.86 2.50
C SER A 99 -10.78 -2.78 1.11
N LYS A 100 -9.86 -1.82 0.90
CA LYS A 100 -9.13 -1.67 -0.37
C LYS A 100 -8.26 -2.89 -0.67
N ILE A 101 -7.58 -3.44 0.34
CA ILE A 101 -6.76 -4.66 0.20
C ILE A 101 -7.64 -5.85 -0.17
N VAL A 102 -8.79 -6.03 0.48
CA VAL A 102 -9.73 -7.12 0.18
C VAL A 102 -10.24 -7.00 -1.26
N GLN A 103 -10.58 -5.78 -1.71
CA GLN A 103 -10.97 -5.53 -3.09
C GLN A 103 -9.88 -5.96 -4.07
N ALA A 104 -8.64 -5.49 -3.87
CA ALA A 104 -7.51 -5.84 -4.73
C ALA A 104 -7.25 -7.35 -4.75
N ALA A 105 -7.34 -8.01 -3.60
CA ALA A 105 -7.14 -9.45 -3.47
C ALA A 105 -8.24 -10.26 -4.19
N ALA A 106 -9.50 -9.85 -4.07
CA ALA A 106 -10.63 -10.50 -4.76
C ALA A 106 -10.50 -10.38 -6.29
N GLU A 107 -9.99 -9.24 -6.77
CA GLU A 107 -9.78 -8.97 -8.19
C GLU A 107 -8.41 -9.46 -8.71
N GLN A 108 -7.56 -10.03 -7.85
CA GLN A 108 -6.18 -10.42 -8.16
C GLN A 108 -5.34 -9.27 -8.77
N LYS A 109 -5.58 -8.04 -8.29
CA LYS A 109 -4.92 -6.82 -8.78
C LYS A 109 -3.73 -6.43 -7.91
N TYR A 110 -2.79 -5.75 -8.54
CA TYR A 110 -1.69 -5.08 -7.85
C TYR A 110 -2.21 -3.81 -7.17
N MET A 111 -1.66 -3.49 -6.01
CA MET A 111 -1.86 -2.18 -5.38
C MET A 111 -0.65 -1.29 -5.61
N ILE A 112 -0.88 0.02 -5.54
CA ILE A 112 0.17 1.05 -5.51
C ILE A 112 0.12 1.79 -4.17
N HIS A 113 1.29 2.13 -3.67
CA HIS A 113 1.49 2.92 -2.47
C HIS A 113 2.41 4.10 -2.79
N TYR A 114 2.03 5.28 -2.33
CA TYR A 114 2.84 6.49 -2.35
C TYR A 114 3.23 6.84 -0.91
N GLY A 115 4.54 6.88 -0.66
CA GLY A 115 5.11 7.38 0.59
C GLY A 115 5.11 8.91 0.67
N VAL A 116 5.59 9.42 1.81
CA VAL A 116 5.64 10.85 2.16
C VAL A 116 6.79 11.57 1.45
#